data_AF-A0A255R0K0-F1
#
_entry.id   AF-A0A255R0K0-F1
#
_cell.length_a   1.000
_cell.length_b   1.000
_cell.length_c   1.000
_cell.angle_alpha   90.00
_cell.angle_beta   90.00
_cell.angle_gamma   90.00
#
_symmetry.space_group_name_H-M   'P 1'
#
loop_
_entity.id
_entity.type
_entity.pdbx_description
1 polymer ?
#
loop_
_entity_poly.entity_id
_entity_poly.type
_entity_poly.pdbx_seq_one_letter_code
_entity_poly.pdbx_strand_id
1 'polypeptide(L)'
;MIKTLNSKELREEIRELEARALAIGQLAEAEDRDLTAREQAEFDSICGKGDPNSANYVPGEIDNLQQDLVRAVNRDKVQAKILSDRVASGQVRFASDENTRSEKWQVNAQGNRYAILDKQDRFADYVSTPCKDAFGHAVLAYAFGPSRDTPEGVVNLMREGSGAAGGYTVPEQMLGEVIDLARAKSVLMDAGVRTVAMTSDSMNIPTLESDVDVELRGEGEAISFSEVTIGQRKLSTRTAGSITKCSRELWEDSPTLLAAQLQNWMATQMAKQIDSIGLNGYTSKPHGFFGTEGINSTDSIGDIDWVDVSSAVTRIRVNNHEPTSFVMHPTVHDALFNIETGDGENSARGWLEAPPTIRGKQYLPTTNCPAGKMAIGDFSKYFMGVRTGIVIEVSREAGNAFQNHEVYIKATARFDFVSVDDTAFEILTGITVS
;
A
#
# COMPACT_ATOMS: atom_id res chain seq x y z
N MET A 1 -26.67 41.36 6.72
CA MET A 1 -25.89 40.11 6.80
C MET A 1 -24.47 40.53 7.16
N ILE A 2 -24.09 40.47 8.44
CA ILE A 2 -22.77 40.94 8.90
C ILE A 2 -21.76 39.86 8.52
N LYS A 3 -20.97 40.12 7.48
CA LYS A 3 -19.91 39.22 7.03
C LYS A 3 -18.82 39.26 8.10
N THR A 4 -18.71 38.22 8.93
CA THR A 4 -17.59 38.09 9.88
C THR A 4 -16.39 37.56 9.12
N LEU A 5 -15.50 38.47 8.70
CA LEU A 5 -14.26 38.09 8.01
C LEU A 5 -13.33 37.29 8.93
N ASN A 6 -12.60 36.35 8.34
CA ASN A 6 -11.59 35.53 9.01
C ASN A 6 -10.32 36.36 9.32
N SER A 7 -9.55 36.00 10.35
CA SER A 7 -8.34 36.74 10.77
C SER A 7 -7.29 36.86 9.66
N LYS A 8 -7.25 35.89 8.73
CA LYS A 8 -6.36 35.91 7.57
C LYS A 8 -6.81 36.92 6.51
N GLU A 9 -8.12 36.99 6.26
CA GLU A 9 -8.73 37.89 5.27
C GLU A 9 -8.59 39.35 5.73
N LEU A 10 -8.80 39.63 7.02
CA LEU A 10 -8.60 40.98 7.59
C LEU A 10 -7.15 41.47 7.48
N ARG A 11 -6.15 40.58 7.59
CA ARG A 11 -4.73 40.94 7.41
C ARG A 11 -4.39 41.28 5.96
N GLU A 12 -5.07 40.64 5.03
CA GLU A 12 -4.87 40.84 3.60
C GLU A 12 -5.47 42.18 3.17
N GLU A 13 -6.69 42.48 3.63
CA GLU A 13 -7.38 43.74 3.36
C GLU A 13 -6.64 44.96 3.94
N ILE A 14 -6.10 44.85 5.17
CA ILE A 14 -5.25 45.91 5.75
C ILE A 14 -4.00 46.15 4.89
N ARG A 15 -3.35 45.07 4.42
CA ARG A 15 -2.13 45.18 3.60
C ARG A 15 -2.42 45.84 2.25
N GLU A 16 -3.57 45.55 1.65
CA GLU A 16 -4.01 46.18 0.40
C GLU A 16 -4.26 47.69 0.59
N LEU A 17 -4.90 48.09 1.68
CA LEU A 17 -5.15 49.50 2.00
C LEU A 17 -3.85 50.25 2.30
N GLU A 18 -2.92 49.65 3.05
CA GLU A 18 -1.59 50.21 3.29
C GLU A 18 -0.79 50.38 1.99
N ALA A 19 -0.83 49.38 1.10
CA ALA A 19 -0.18 49.46 -0.20
C ALA A 19 -0.77 50.57 -1.08
N ARG A 20 -2.09 50.76 -1.03
CA ARG A 20 -2.76 51.85 -1.76
C ARG A 20 -2.38 53.23 -1.21
N ALA A 21 -2.30 53.39 0.11
CA ALA A 21 -1.85 54.63 0.74
C ALA A 21 -0.40 54.97 0.38
N LEU A 22 0.49 53.97 0.40
CA LEU A 22 1.89 54.10 -0.02
C LEU A 22 2.02 54.50 -1.50
N ALA A 23 1.22 53.90 -2.38
CA ALA A 23 1.25 54.22 -3.81
C ALA A 23 0.86 55.68 -4.09
N ILE A 24 -0.09 56.25 -3.35
CA ILE A 24 -0.47 57.65 -3.47
C ILE A 24 0.69 58.58 -3.06
N GLY A 25 1.37 58.27 -1.96
CA GLY A 25 2.54 59.03 -1.51
C GLY A 25 3.72 58.95 -2.48
N GLN A 26 4.02 57.75 -2.99
CA GLN A 26 5.12 57.54 -3.95
C GLN A 26 4.87 58.22 -5.30
N LEU A 27 3.61 58.31 -5.75
CA LEU A 27 3.26 58.99 -6.99
C LEU A 27 3.44 60.51 -6.87
N ALA A 28 3.09 61.09 -5.71
CA ALA A 28 3.34 62.50 -5.42
C ALA A 28 4.84 62.83 -5.34
N GLU A 29 5.63 61.95 -4.70
CA GLU A 29 7.08 62.09 -4.61
C GLU A 29 7.79 61.93 -5.97
N ALA A 30 7.32 61.01 -6.82
CA ALA A 30 7.86 60.81 -8.17
C ALA A 30 7.60 62.00 -9.11
N GLU A 31 6.54 62.79 -8.84
CA GLU A 31 6.15 63.96 -9.63
C GLU A 31 6.63 65.29 -9.01
N ASP A 32 7.43 65.24 -7.93
CA ASP A 32 7.99 66.38 -7.20
C ASP A 32 6.93 67.46 -6.87
N ARG A 33 5.73 67.01 -6.47
CA ARG A 33 4.56 67.85 -6.18
C ARG A 33 3.94 67.52 -4.83
N ASP A 34 3.35 68.54 -4.20
CA ASP A 34 2.49 68.33 -3.04
C ASP A 34 1.23 67.54 -3.43
N LEU A 35 0.69 66.74 -2.51
CA LEU A 35 -0.55 66.00 -2.72
C LEU A 35 -1.68 66.96 -3.09
N THR A 36 -2.43 66.62 -4.14
CA THR A 36 -3.62 67.41 -4.49
C THR A 36 -4.71 67.23 -3.43
N ALA A 37 -5.62 68.20 -3.31
CA ALA A 37 -6.73 68.15 -2.35
C ALA A 37 -7.60 66.88 -2.46
N ARG A 38 -7.62 66.23 -3.63
CA ARG A 38 -8.32 64.97 -3.84
C ARG A 38 -7.50 63.76 -3.36
N GLU A 39 -6.21 63.71 -3.69
CA GLU A 39 -5.30 62.64 -3.24
C GLU A 39 -5.11 62.68 -1.71
N GLN A 40 -5.10 63.87 -1.12
CA GLN A 40 -5.02 64.04 0.33
C GLN A 40 -6.32 63.60 1.03
N ALA A 41 -7.49 63.86 0.43
CA ALA A 41 -8.75 63.34 0.97
C ALA A 41 -8.87 61.80 0.90
N GLU A 42 -8.32 61.18 -0.15
CA GLU A 42 -8.25 59.71 -0.27
C GLU A 42 -7.26 59.11 0.74
N PHE A 43 -6.07 59.71 0.89
CA PHE A 43 -5.08 59.30 1.89
C PHE A 43 -5.62 59.42 3.33
N ASP A 44 -6.26 60.55 3.65
CA ASP A 44 -6.85 60.81 4.95
C ASP A 44 -8.02 59.85 5.29
N SER A 45 -8.73 59.35 4.27
CA SER A 45 -9.81 58.37 4.48
C SER A 45 -9.28 56.98 4.84
N ILE A 46 -8.11 56.62 4.31
CA ILE A 46 -7.47 55.32 4.50
C ILE A 46 -6.71 55.29 5.84
N CYS A 47 -5.86 56.29 6.10
CA CYS A 47 -4.94 56.33 7.25
C CYS A 47 -5.48 57.12 8.46
N GLY A 48 -6.58 57.86 8.31
CA GLY A 48 -7.13 58.72 9.36
C GLY A 48 -6.51 60.12 9.38
N LYS A 49 -7.16 61.05 10.10
CA LYS A 49 -6.71 62.46 10.22
C LYS A 49 -6.16 62.75 11.62
N GLY A 50 -4.95 63.27 11.67
CA GLY A 50 -4.30 63.77 12.90
C GLY A 50 -3.47 62.72 13.65
N ASP A 51 -2.82 63.14 14.74
CA ASP A 51 -2.02 62.24 15.57
C ASP A 51 -2.91 61.31 16.40
N PRO A 52 -2.64 59.99 16.46
CA PRO A 52 -3.43 59.00 17.20
C PRO A 52 -3.61 59.28 18.71
N ASN A 53 -2.77 60.16 19.29
CA ASN A 53 -2.81 60.54 20.71
C ASN A 53 -3.50 61.89 20.97
N SER A 54 -4.07 62.53 19.95
CA SER A 54 -4.73 63.85 20.06
C SER A 54 -6.26 63.72 20.11
N ALA A 55 -6.94 64.64 20.81
CA ALA A 55 -8.41 64.63 20.93
C ALA A 55 -9.17 64.89 19.60
N ASN A 56 -8.46 65.28 18.54
CA ASN A 56 -9.03 65.58 17.22
C ASN A 56 -8.79 64.46 16.19
N TYR A 57 -8.36 63.28 16.63
CA TYR A 57 -8.10 62.15 15.75
C TYR A 57 -9.40 61.57 15.17
N VAL A 58 -9.47 61.47 13.85
CA VAL A 58 -10.54 60.78 13.14
C VAL A 58 -9.98 59.47 12.60
N PRO A 59 -10.42 58.30 13.12
CA PRO A 59 -9.92 57.00 12.70
C PRO A 59 -10.21 56.73 11.21
N GLY A 60 -9.23 56.17 10.51
CA GLY A 60 -9.36 55.74 9.12
C GLY A 60 -9.96 54.34 8.98
N GLU A 61 -10.11 53.88 7.75
CA GLU A 61 -10.55 52.51 7.45
C GLU A 61 -9.58 51.45 8.02
N ILE A 62 -8.27 51.72 7.99
CA ILE A 62 -7.24 50.82 8.54
C ILE A 62 -7.42 50.62 10.05
N ASP A 63 -7.69 51.67 10.82
CA ASP A 63 -7.81 51.60 12.28
C ASP A 63 -9.02 50.77 12.72
N ASN A 64 -10.13 50.90 11.98
CA ASN A 64 -11.33 50.11 12.21
C ASN A 64 -11.08 48.62 11.92
N LEU A 65 -10.40 48.30 10.83
CA LEU A 65 -10.02 46.93 10.48
C LEU A 65 -9.01 46.33 11.46
N GLN A 66 -8.07 47.13 11.98
CA GLN A 66 -7.13 46.69 13.01
C GLN A 66 -7.86 46.34 14.32
N GLN A 67 -8.88 47.12 14.73
CA GLN A 67 -9.70 46.79 15.90
C GLN A 67 -10.48 45.48 15.69
N ASP A 68 -11.00 45.25 14.49
CA ASP A 68 -11.73 44.02 14.16
C ASP A 68 -10.79 42.80 14.04
N LEU A 69 -9.55 42.99 13.60
CA LEU A 69 -8.51 41.97 13.62
C LEU A 69 -8.17 41.53 15.04
N VAL A 70 -8.04 42.48 15.98
CA VAL A 70 -7.80 42.15 17.40
C VAL A 70 -8.96 41.34 17.97
N ARG A 71 -10.21 41.69 17.62
CA ARG A 71 -11.40 40.92 18.02
C ARG A 71 -11.42 39.52 17.41
N ALA A 72 -11.06 39.37 16.14
CA ALA A 72 -10.99 38.08 15.45
C ALA A 72 -9.91 37.16 16.05
N VAL A 73 -8.70 37.67 16.25
CA VAL A 73 -7.59 36.93 16.87
C VAL A 73 -7.95 36.46 18.29
N ASN A 74 -8.66 37.29 19.06
CA ASN A 74 -9.13 36.88 20.38
C ASN A 74 -10.21 35.79 20.32
N ARG A 75 -11.11 35.82 19.32
CA ARG A 75 -12.06 34.72 19.08
C ARG A 75 -11.34 33.43 18.70
N ASP A 76 -10.34 33.49 17.82
CA ASP A 76 -9.56 32.32 17.40
C ASP A 76 -8.80 31.69 18.57
N LYS A 77 -8.21 32.52 19.45
CA LYS A 77 -7.54 32.06 20.68
C LYS A 77 -8.52 31.38 21.64
N VAL A 78 -9.72 31.94 21.82
CA VAL A 78 -10.77 31.34 22.66
C VAL A 78 -11.23 30.01 22.06
N GLN A 79 -11.43 29.94 20.75
CA GLN A 79 -11.81 28.72 20.05
C GLN A 79 -10.72 27.64 20.14
N ALA A 80 -9.44 28.01 19.97
CA ALA A 80 -8.30 27.11 20.13
C ALA A 80 -8.21 26.56 21.57
N LYS A 81 -8.47 27.42 22.58
CA LYS A 81 -8.49 27.01 23.98
C LYS A 81 -9.64 26.06 24.30
N ILE A 82 -10.84 26.34 23.78
CA ILE A 82 -12.00 25.43 23.92
C ILE A 82 -11.70 24.08 23.26
N LEU A 83 -11.04 24.07 22.10
CA LEU A 83 -10.60 22.85 21.44
C LEU A 83 -9.55 22.09 22.25
N SER A 84 -8.52 22.77 22.78
CA SER A 84 -7.51 22.11 23.61
C SER A 84 -8.09 21.54 24.89
N ASP A 85 -9.03 22.24 25.53
CA ASP A 85 -9.69 21.78 26.74
C ASP A 85 -10.59 20.56 26.45
N ARG A 86 -11.26 20.52 25.28
CA ARG A 86 -12.06 19.36 24.82
C ARG A 86 -11.22 18.15 24.42
N VAL A 87 -9.99 18.38 23.94
CA VAL A 87 -9.00 17.32 23.68
C VAL A 87 -8.46 16.78 25.00
N ALA A 88 -8.12 17.65 25.95
CA ALA A 88 -7.66 17.25 27.28
C ALA A 88 -8.73 16.51 28.10
N SER A 89 -10.01 16.90 27.95
CA SER A 89 -11.14 16.23 28.60
C SER A 89 -11.63 14.96 27.89
N GLY A 90 -10.97 14.55 26.79
CA GLY A 90 -11.28 13.32 26.06
C GLY A 90 -12.61 13.31 25.30
N GLN A 91 -13.27 14.47 25.13
CA GLN A 91 -14.51 14.59 24.35
C GLN A 91 -14.27 14.65 22.83
N VAL A 92 -13.04 14.95 22.40
CA VAL A 92 -12.59 14.87 21.01
C VAL A 92 -11.33 14.02 20.98
N ARG A 93 -11.41 12.84 20.36
CA ARG A 93 -10.26 11.97 20.10
C ARG A 93 -9.89 12.09 18.63
N PHE A 94 -8.67 12.54 18.34
CA PHE A 94 -8.06 12.30 17.04
C PHE A 94 -7.57 10.85 17.01
N ALA A 95 -7.91 10.10 15.96
CA ALA A 95 -7.38 8.75 15.75
C ALA A 95 -5.85 8.87 15.62
N SER A 96 -5.12 8.31 16.58
CA SER A 96 -3.69 8.57 16.80
C SER A 96 -2.73 7.83 15.85
N ASP A 97 -3.19 7.40 14.66
CA ASP A 97 -2.40 6.58 13.74
C ASP A 97 -1.87 7.36 12.50
N GLU A 98 -1.76 8.68 12.57
CA GLU A 98 -1.33 9.50 11.43
C GLU A 98 0.17 9.78 11.34
N ASN A 99 0.94 9.63 12.42
CA ASN A 99 2.36 10.03 12.40
C ASN A 99 3.32 8.97 11.80
N THR A 100 2.80 7.80 11.40
CA THR A 100 3.55 6.77 10.65
C THR A 100 3.29 6.83 9.14
N ARG A 101 2.32 7.64 8.68
CA ARG A 101 1.83 7.64 7.29
C ARG A 101 2.75 8.35 6.28
N SER A 102 3.75 9.11 6.73
CA SER A 102 4.55 9.99 5.86
C SER A 102 5.90 9.43 5.41
N GLU A 103 6.43 8.36 6.00
CA GLU A 103 7.84 7.95 5.77
C GLU A 103 8.07 6.98 4.59
N LYS A 104 7.03 6.38 3.98
CA LYS A 104 7.20 5.32 2.95
C LYS A 104 6.88 5.73 1.51
N TRP A 105 6.60 7.01 1.28
CA TRP A 105 6.34 7.52 -0.06
C TRP A 105 7.66 7.84 -0.77
N GLN A 106 7.99 7.07 -1.79
CA GLN A 106 9.07 7.38 -2.72
C GLN A 106 8.53 8.14 -3.93
N VAL A 107 9.38 8.94 -4.57
CA VAL A 107 9.02 9.73 -5.74
C VAL A 107 9.83 9.22 -6.93
N ASN A 108 9.15 8.86 -8.02
CA ASN A 108 9.85 8.45 -9.23
C ASN A 108 10.51 9.68 -9.91
N ALA A 109 11.36 9.45 -10.91
CA ALA A 109 12.00 10.53 -11.68
C ALA A 109 11.00 11.46 -12.42
N GLN A 110 9.72 11.10 -12.45
CA GLN A 110 8.63 11.85 -13.09
C GLN A 110 7.73 12.59 -12.08
N GLY A 111 8.08 12.58 -10.78
CA GLY A 111 7.34 13.31 -9.74
C GLY A 111 6.12 12.59 -9.17
N ASN A 112 5.79 11.38 -9.62
CA ASN A 112 4.70 10.58 -9.09
C ASN A 112 5.14 9.87 -7.81
N ARG A 113 4.33 9.98 -6.75
CA ARG A 113 4.57 9.33 -5.46
C ARG A 113 4.09 7.88 -5.52
N TYR A 114 4.93 6.93 -5.11
CA TYR A 114 4.57 5.53 -4.94
C TYR A 114 5.00 5.07 -3.54
N ALA A 115 4.15 4.28 -2.87
CA ALA A 115 4.48 3.71 -1.57
C ALA A 115 5.09 2.32 -1.76
N ILE A 116 6.22 2.05 -1.09
CA ILE A 116 6.74 0.69 -0.93
C ILE A 116 6.14 0.14 0.36
N LEU A 117 5.34 -0.92 0.24
CA LEU A 117 4.55 -1.48 1.33
C LEU A 117 5.22 -2.74 1.88
N ASP A 118 5.52 -2.74 3.19
CA ASP A 118 6.00 -3.91 3.91
C ASP A 118 4.85 -4.82 4.34
N LYS A 119 5.18 -5.97 4.93
CA LYS A 119 4.23 -7.00 5.43
C LYS A 119 3.14 -6.44 6.37
N GLN A 120 3.42 -5.35 7.08
CA GLN A 120 2.50 -4.77 8.08
C GLN A 120 1.64 -3.63 7.50
N ASP A 121 1.93 -3.15 6.29
CA ASP A 121 1.24 -1.98 5.72
C ASP A 121 -0.01 -2.39 4.93
N ARG A 122 -1.14 -1.73 5.23
CA ARG A 122 -2.40 -1.89 4.50
C ARG A 122 -2.53 -0.81 3.43
N PHE A 123 -2.71 -1.18 2.17
CA PHE A 123 -2.92 -0.27 1.04
C PHE A 123 -4.14 0.65 1.24
N ALA A 124 -5.19 0.17 1.91
CA ALA A 124 -6.39 0.92 2.25
C ALA A 124 -6.12 2.08 3.23
N ASP A 125 -5.05 2.02 4.03
CA ASP A 125 -4.68 3.15 4.91
C ASP A 125 -4.02 4.29 4.12
N TYR A 126 -3.52 4.02 2.91
CA TYR A 126 -2.89 4.99 2.01
C TYR A 126 -3.85 5.55 0.95
N VAL A 127 -5.07 5.00 0.85
CA VAL A 127 -6.10 5.45 -0.09
C VAL A 127 -7.41 5.67 0.65
N SER A 128 -7.92 6.91 0.68
CA SER A 128 -9.16 7.27 1.39
C SER A 128 -10.35 6.45 0.91
N THR A 129 -10.70 5.38 1.63
CA THR A 129 -11.91 4.58 1.36
C THR A 129 -13.14 5.28 1.92
N PRO A 130 -14.23 5.45 1.15
CA PRO A 130 -15.39 6.23 1.57
C PRO A 130 -16.23 5.58 2.69
N CYS A 131 -16.17 4.26 2.86
CA CYS A 131 -16.87 3.52 3.92
C CYS A 131 -16.30 2.09 4.06
N LYS A 132 -16.58 1.42 5.19
CA LYS A 132 -16.32 -0.01 5.36
C LYS A 132 -17.19 -0.82 4.38
N ASP A 133 -16.63 -1.85 3.75
CA ASP A 133 -17.30 -2.70 2.75
C ASP A 133 -17.71 -1.95 1.46
N ALA A 134 -17.02 -0.85 1.15
CA ALA A 134 -17.29 -0.01 -0.04
C ALA A 134 -17.28 -0.81 -1.34
N PHE A 135 -16.40 -1.81 -1.43
CA PHE A 135 -16.30 -2.69 -2.59
C PHE A 135 -17.59 -3.49 -2.85
N GLY A 136 -18.13 -4.13 -1.81
CA GLY A 136 -19.36 -4.92 -1.94
C GLY A 136 -20.55 -4.06 -2.34
N HIS A 137 -20.68 -2.88 -1.74
CA HIS A 137 -21.70 -1.89 -2.10
C HIS A 137 -21.51 -1.33 -3.52
N ALA A 138 -20.28 -1.20 -4.00
CA ALA A 138 -20.00 -0.76 -5.37
C ALA A 138 -20.35 -1.84 -6.40
N VAL A 139 -19.99 -3.10 -6.16
CA VAL A 139 -20.37 -4.21 -7.06
C VAL A 139 -21.89 -4.33 -7.14
N LEU A 140 -22.59 -4.23 -6.01
CA LEU A 140 -24.06 -4.17 -5.96
C LEU A 140 -24.62 -3.02 -6.79
N ALA A 141 -24.12 -1.81 -6.55
CA ALA A 141 -24.61 -0.64 -7.24
C ALA A 141 -24.27 -0.67 -8.74
N TYR A 142 -23.16 -1.31 -9.16
CA TYR A 142 -22.83 -1.54 -10.56
C TYR A 142 -23.69 -2.63 -11.19
N ALA A 143 -24.12 -3.62 -10.41
CA ALA A 143 -24.97 -4.73 -10.82
C ALA A 143 -26.49 -4.45 -10.77
N PHE A 144 -26.96 -3.43 -10.01
CA PHE A 144 -28.39 -3.11 -9.89
C PHE A 144 -28.75 -1.62 -10.01
N GLY A 145 -27.77 -0.72 -9.88
CA GLY A 145 -28.01 0.71 -9.65
C GLY A 145 -27.92 1.04 -8.15
N PRO A 146 -27.74 2.32 -7.78
CA PRO A 146 -27.61 2.71 -6.39
C PRO A 146 -28.91 2.41 -5.62
N SER A 147 -28.80 1.59 -4.57
CA SER A 147 -29.89 1.29 -3.64
C SER A 147 -29.94 2.33 -2.52
N ARG A 148 -31.04 2.37 -1.76
CA ARG A 148 -31.20 3.26 -0.60
C ARG A 148 -30.15 3.05 0.49
N ASP A 149 -29.56 1.85 0.52
CA ASP A 149 -28.53 1.45 1.47
C ASP A 149 -27.09 1.63 0.93
N THR A 150 -26.92 2.12 -0.30
CA THR A 150 -25.60 2.42 -0.86
C THR A 150 -25.08 3.75 -0.28
N PRO A 151 -23.90 3.77 0.38
CA PRO A 151 -23.34 5.00 0.93
C PRO A 151 -23.09 6.06 -0.15
N GLU A 152 -23.35 7.34 0.15
CA GLU A 152 -23.24 8.44 -0.82
C GLU A 152 -21.83 8.58 -1.42
N GLY A 153 -20.79 8.25 -0.65
CA GLY A 153 -19.40 8.22 -1.14
C GLY A 153 -19.16 7.17 -2.23
N VAL A 154 -19.87 6.04 -2.19
CA VAL A 154 -19.83 5.00 -3.23
C VAL A 154 -20.54 5.49 -4.49
N VAL A 155 -21.73 6.10 -4.34
CA VAL A 155 -22.52 6.63 -5.47
C VAL A 155 -21.77 7.71 -6.24
N ASN A 156 -21.04 8.59 -5.54
CA ASN A 156 -20.26 9.66 -6.18
C ASN A 156 -19.10 9.11 -7.01
N LEU A 157 -18.33 8.16 -6.46
CA LEU A 157 -17.23 7.50 -7.19
C LEU A 157 -17.73 6.68 -8.39
N MET A 158 -18.92 6.09 -8.27
CA MET A 158 -19.53 5.34 -9.36
C MET A 158 -19.97 6.22 -10.52
N ARG A 159 -20.48 7.41 -10.23
CA ARG A 159 -20.93 8.37 -11.25
C ARG A 159 -19.77 8.86 -12.12
N GLU A 160 -18.55 8.85 -11.60
CA GLU A 160 -17.34 9.23 -12.34
C GLU A 160 -16.83 8.11 -13.27
N GLY A 161 -17.14 6.84 -12.97
CA GLY A 161 -16.61 5.66 -13.67
C GLY A 161 -17.51 5.01 -14.73
N SER A 162 -18.58 5.67 -15.20
CA SER A 162 -19.51 5.02 -16.15
C SER A 162 -18.92 4.95 -17.56
N GLY A 163 -18.56 3.75 -18.02
CA GLY A 163 -18.28 3.47 -19.43
C GLY A 163 -19.57 3.35 -20.23
N ALA A 164 -19.65 4.00 -21.40
CA ALA A 164 -20.83 4.03 -22.27
C ALA A 164 -21.24 2.67 -22.89
N ALA A 165 -20.57 1.57 -22.54
CA ALA A 165 -20.72 0.25 -23.14
C ALA A 165 -21.11 -0.86 -22.13
N GLY A 166 -21.75 -0.52 -21.00
CA GLY A 166 -22.31 -1.52 -20.08
C GLY A 166 -21.28 -2.37 -19.31
N GLY A 167 -20.01 -1.96 -19.35
CA GLY A 167 -18.92 -2.48 -18.51
C GLY A 167 -18.51 -1.43 -17.50
N TYR A 168 -18.59 -1.77 -16.21
CA TYR A 168 -18.21 -0.88 -15.12
C TYR A 168 -16.92 -1.37 -14.47
N THR A 169 -15.96 -0.46 -14.30
CA THR A 169 -14.70 -0.75 -13.61
C THR A 169 -14.81 -0.26 -12.17
N VAL A 170 -14.47 -1.12 -11.20
CA VAL A 170 -14.46 -0.73 -9.78
C VAL A 170 -13.32 0.29 -9.55
N PRO A 171 -13.59 1.44 -8.90
CA PRO A 171 -12.57 2.44 -8.61
C PRO A 171 -11.44 1.91 -7.71
N GLU A 172 -10.23 2.43 -7.91
CA GLU A 172 -9.02 1.99 -7.19
C GLU A 172 -9.14 2.12 -5.66
N GLN A 173 -9.88 3.12 -5.16
CA GLN A 173 -10.06 3.33 -3.72
C GLN A 173 -10.80 2.19 -3.03
N MET A 174 -11.66 1.48 -3.76
CA MET A 174 -12.45 0.35 -3.24
C MET A 174 -11.72 -0.98 -3.44
N LEU A 175 -10.88 -1.07 -4.48
CA LEU A 175 -10.02 -2.22 -4.72
C LEU A 175 -8.97 -2.40 -3.61
N GLY A 176 -8.54 -1.30 -2.97
CA GLY A 176 -7.57 -1.34 -1.87
C GLY A 176 -7.94 -2.29 -0.73
N GLU A 177 -9.19 -2.29 -0.26
CA GLU A 177 -9.64 -3.19 0.81
C GLU A 177 -9.56 -4.67 0.41
N VAL A 178 -9.93 -4.99 -0.84
CA VAL A 178 -9.89 -6.36 -1.36
C VAL A 178 -8.45 -6.83 -1.52
N ILE A 179 -7.58 -5.95 -2.01
CA ILE A 179 -6.16 -6.22 -2.17
C ILE A 179 -5.52 -6.49 -0.81
N ASP A 180 -5.85 -5.70 0.23
CA ASP A 180 -5.32 -5.93 1.57
C ASP A 180 -5.80 -7.24 2.18
N LEU A 181 -7.08 -7.57 2.03
CA LEU A 181 -7.61 -8.87 2.45
C LEU A 181 -6.94 -10.03 1.69
N ALA A 182 -6.62 -9.84 0.41
CA ALA A 182 -5.91 -10.84 -0.39
C ALA A 182 -4.44 -10.95 0.05
N ARG A 183 -3.75 -9.84 0.34
CA ARG A 183 -2.36 -9.83 0.84
C ARG A 183 -2.26 -10.51 2.20
N ALA A 184 -3.19 -10.21 3.12
CA ALA A 184 -3.24 -10.85 4.44
C ALA A 184 -3.50 -12.37 4.38
N LYS A 185 -4.11 -12.86 3.30
CA LYS A 185 -4.40 -14.29 3.09
C LYS A 185 -3.36 -15.02 2.23
N SER A 186 -2.46 -14.30 1.57
CA SER A 186 -1.44 -14.89 0.69
C SER A 186 -0.25 -15.35 1.51
N VAL A 187 0.10 -16.62 1.33
CA VAL A 187 1.22 -17.28 2.03
C VAL A 187 2.55 -16.73 1.55
N LEU A 188 2.69 -16.40 0.26
CA LEU A 188 3.91 -15.79 -0.27
C LEU A 188 4.11 -14.36 0.28
N MET A 189 3.04 -13.57 0.36
CA MET A 189 3.11 -12.24 0.97
C MET A 189 3.45 -12.32 2.45
N ASP A 190 2.85 -13.28 3.17
CA ASP A 190 3.18 -13.53 4.58
C ASP A 190 4.63 -14.02 4.75
N ALA A 191 5.15 -14.80 3.80
CA ALA A 191 6.54 -15.27 3.80
C ALA A 191 7.57 -14.14 3.67
N GLY A 192 7.19 -12.97 3.12
CA GLY A 192 8.04 -11.79 3.00
C GLY A 192 8.33 -11.33 1.58
N VAL A 193 7.60 -11.82 0.57
CA VAL A 193 7.77 -11.44 -0.84
C VAL A 193 7.58 -9.94 -1.04
N ARG A 194 8.53 -9.30 -1.74
CA ARG A 194 8.48 -7.85 -2.01
C ARG A 194 7.74 -7.57 -3.30
N THR A 195 6.84 -6.59 -3.28
CA THR A 195 6.08 -6.19 -4.47
C THR A 195 6.74 -4.99 -5.15
N VAL A 196 7.04 -5.11 -6.44
CA VAL A 196 7.62 -4.04 -7.27
C VAL A 196 6.60 -3.62 -8.33
N ALA A 197 6.30 -2.33 -8.40
CA ALA A 197 5.45 -1.79 -9.46
C ALA A 197 6.24 -1.68 -10.77
N MET A 198 5.77 -2.34 -11.82
CA MET A 198 6.40 -2.34 -13.15
C MET A 198 5.76 -1.28 -14.04
N THR A 199 6.58 -0.42 -14.65
CA THR A 199 6.11 0.60 -15.60
C THR A 199 5.97 0.08 -17.03
N SER A 200 6.60 -1.04 -17.37
CA SER A 200 6.65 -1.65 -18.72
C SER A 200 6.29 -3.13 -18.72
N ASP A 201 6.03 -3.72 -19.90
CA ASP A 201 5.74 -5.15 -20.08
C ASP A 201 6.84 -6.06 -19.54
N SER A 202 8.09 -5.61 -19.67
CA SER A 202 9.26 -6.23 -19.09
C SER A 202 10.09 -5.23 -18.30
N MET A 203 10.63 -5.66 -17.16
CA MET A 203 11.52 -4.89 -16.32
C MET A 203 12.73 -5.76 -15.97
N ASN A 204 13.93 -5.21 -16.09
CA ASN A 204 15.13 -5.90 -15.66
C ASN A 204 15.49 -5.42 -14.26
N ILE A 205 15.68 -6.35 -13.34
CA ILE A 205 16.23 -6.10 -12.02
C ILE A 205 17.72 -6.43 -12.08
N PRO A 206 18.61 -5.45 -11.80
CA PRO A 206 20.03 -5.73 -11.70
C PRO A 206 20.29 -6.60 -10.46
N THR A 207 21.08 -7.65 -10.62
CA THR A 207 21.49 -8.57 -9.57
C THR A 207 23.01 -8.51 -9.41
N LEU A 208 23.50 -8.69 -8.20
CA LEU A 208 24.93 -8.87 -7.95
C LEU A 208 25.20 -10.37 -7.99
N GLU A 209 26.02 -10.82 -8.93
CA GLU A 209 26.36 -12.25 -9.08
C GLU A 209 27.69 -12.61 -8.43
N SER A 210 28.53 -11.61 -8.11
CA SER A 210 29.80 -11.81 -7.40
C SER A 210 29.96 -10.83 -6.24
N ASP A 211 30.47 -11.33 -5.13
CA ASP A 211 30.85 -10.52 -3.98
C ASP A 211 32.14 -9.73 -4.25
N VAL A 212 32.37 -8.68 -3.46
CA VAL A 212 33.60 -7.89 -3.47
C VAL A 212 34.59 -8.52 -2.51
N ASP A 213 35.69 -9.06 -3.03
CA ASP A 213 36.79 -9.54 -2.19
C ASP A 213 37.55 -8.35 -1.58
N VAL A 214 37.64 -8.33 -0.25
CA VAL A 214 38.43 -7.35 0.50
C VAL A 214 39.73 -8.01 0.96
N GLU A 215 40.83 -7.67 0.30
CA GLU A 215 42.16 -8.20 0.62
C GLU A 215 42.88 -7.31 1.64
N LEU A 216 43.44 -7.92 2.70
CA LEU A 216 44.35 -7.24 3.63
C LEU A 216 45.76 -7.23 3.06
N ARG A 217 46.36 -6.04 2.95
CA ARG A 217 47.71 -5.84 2.38
C ARG A 217 48.74 -5.47 3.43
N GLY A 218 49.99 -5.83 3.17
CA GLY A 218 51.17 -5.28 3.83
C GLY A 218 51.57 -3.92 3.25
N GLU A 219 52.39 -3.15 3.97
CA GLU A 219 52.84 -1.83 3.52
C GLU A 219 53.71 -1.94 2.26
N GLY A 220 53.24 -1.36 1.15
CA GLY A 220 54.00 -1.25 -0.11
C GLY A 220 53.51 -2.10 -1.29
N GLU A 221 52.46 -2.90 -1.12
CA GLU A 221 51.88 -3.69 -2.22
C GLU A 221 50.75 -2.95 -2.95
N ALA A 222 50.66 -3.17 -4.27
CA ALA A 222 49.57 -2.65 -5.08
C ALA A 222 48.28 -3.45 -4.82
N ILE A 223 47.16 -2.73 -4.73
CA ILE A 223 45.83 -3.32 -4.55
C ILE A 223 45.36 -3.90 -5.88
N SER A 224 44.96 -5.18 -5.89
CA SER A 224 44.28 -5.84 -7.00
C SER A 224 42.89 -5.23 -7.23
N PHE A 225 42.49 -5.06 -8.49
CA PHE A 225 41.13 -4.66 -8.81
C PHE A 225 40.18 -5.85 -8.63
N SER A 226 39.19 -5.72 -7.76
CA SER A 226 38.05 -6.64 -7.68
C SER A 226 37.02 -6.24 -8.75
N GLU A 227 36.75 -7.12 -9.71
CA GLU A 227 35.68 -6.91 -10.70
C GLU A 227 34.35 -7.44 -10.16
N VAL A 228 33.34 -6.58 -10.09
CA VAL A 228 31.98 -6.98 -9.69
C VAL A 228 31.19 -7.33 -10.94
N THR A 229 30.70 -8.56 -11.02
CA THR A 229 29.80 -9.00 -12.09
C THR A 229 28.37 -8.65 -11.73
N ILE A 230 27.76 -7.76 -12.53
CA ILE A 230 26.35 -7.37 -12.39
C ILE A 230 25.54 -8.16 -13.41
N GLY A 231 24.70 -9.06 -12.90
CA GLY A 231 23.69 -9.79 -13.66
C GLY A 231 22.42 -8.98 -13.87
N GLN A 232 21.52 -9.51 -14.70
CA GLN A 232 20.17 -8.96 -14.87
C GLN A 232 19.15 -10.09 -14.90
N ARG A 233 18.15 -9.99 -14.01
CA ARG A 233 16.98 -10.87 -14.01
C ARG A 233 15.80 -10.15 -14.66
N LYS A 234 15.15 -10.78 -15.63
CA LYS A 234 14.06 -10.18 -16.42
C LYS A 234 12.69 -10.61 -15.91
N LEU A 235 11.91 -9.65 -15.45
CA LEU A 235 10.46 -9.79 -15.25
C LEU A 235 9.73 -9.60 -16.57
N SER A 236 8.76 -10.46 -16.86
CA SER A 236 7.90 -10.48 -18.03
C SER A 236 6.44 -10.67 -17.61
N THR A 237 5.67 -9.59 -17.59
CA THR A 237 4.28 -9.60 -17.12
C THR A 237 3.37 -10.49 -17.94
N ARG A 238 2.56 -11.31 -17.26
CA ARG A 238 1.47 -12.10 -17.85
C ARG A 238 0.14 -11.71 -17.23
N THR A 239 -0.92 -11.87 -18.01
CA THR A 239 -2.28 -11.55 -17.56
C THR A 239 -2.92 -12.79 -16.96
N ALA A 240 -3.18 -12.75 -15.66
CA ALA A 240 -4.08 -13.67 -14.99
C ALA A 240 -5.49 -13.04 -14.96
N GLY A 241 -6.52 -13.84 -15.21
CA GLY A 241 -7.88 -13.37 -15.13
C GLY A 241 -8.86 -14.50 -14.80
N SER A 242 -9.93 -14.15 -14.10
CA SER A 242 -11.04 -15.03 -13.78
C SER A 242 -12.36 -14.33 -14.04
N ILE A 243 -13.35 -15.07 -14.53
CA ILE A 243 -14.72 -14.59 -14.72
C ILE A 243 -15.62 -15.44 -13.83
N THR A 244 -16.30 -14.78 -12.88
CA THR A 244 -17.32 -15.40 -12.04
C THR A 244 -18.70 -14.99 -12.53
N LYS A 245 -19.61 -15.96 -12.61
CA LYS A 245 -21.01 -15.73 -12.98
C LYS A 245 -21.87 -15.85 -11.73
N CYS A 246 -22.85 -14.96 -11.60
CA CYS A 246 -23.82 -15.03 -10.53
C CYS A 246 -25.21 -14.73 -11.08
N SER A 247 -26.24 -15.42 -10.58
CA SER A 247 -27.62 -15.16 -10.96
C SER A 247 -28.06 -13.80 -10.44
N ARG A 248 -28.77 -13.03 -11.26
CA ARG A 248 -29.23 -11.71 -10.90
C ARG A 248 -30.32 -11.72 -9.81
N GLU A 249 -31.22 -12.70 -9.83
CA GLU A 249 -32.29 -12.86 -8.82
C GLU A 249 -31.72 -13.03 -7.41
N LEU A 250 -30.65 -13.81 -7.27
CA LEU A 250 -30.00 -14.07 -5.99
C LEU A 250 -29.48 -12.78 -5.33
N TRP A 251 -29.02 -11.84 -6.13
CA TRP A 251 -28.53 -10.55 -5.66
C TRP A 251 -29.66 -9.59 -5.28
N GLU A 252 -30.81 -9.64 -5.98
CA GLU A 252 -31.99 -8.83 -5.64
C GLU A 252 -32.57 -9.28 -4.29
N ASP A 253 -32.57 -10.58 -4.03
CA ASP A 253 -33.10 -11.16 -2.79
C ASP A 253 -32.19 -10.96 -1.55
N SER A 254 -30.87 -10.83 -1.75
CA SER A 254 -29.91 -10.83 -0.62
C SER A 254 -28.68 -9.91 -0.79
N PRO A 255 -28.86 -8.60 -1.02
CA PRO A 255 -27.79 -7.71 -1.43
C PRO A 255 -26.63 -7.61 -0.41
N THR A 256 -26.93 -7.37 0.87
CA THR A 256 -25.92 -7.08 1.89
C THR A 256 -25.06 -8.29 2.27
N LEU A 257 -25.66 -9.50 2.31
CA LEU A 257 -24.94 -10.73 2.66
C LEU A 257 -24.03 -11.18 1.52
N LEU A 258 -24.52 -11.09 0.28
CA LEU A 258 -23.75 -11.53 -0.88
C LEU A 258 -22.53 -10.64 -1.13
N ALA A 259 -22.66 -9.32 -0.91
CA ALA A 259 -21.58 -8.36 -1.11
C ALA A 259 -20.35 -8.65 -0.24
N ALA A 260 -20.54 -8.80 1.08
CA ALA A 260 -19.44 -9.07 2.01
C ALA A 260 -18.84 -10.48 1.83
N GLN A 261 -19.68 -11.48 1.51
CA GLN A 261 -19.21 -12.83 1.23
C GLN A 261 -18.45 -12.91 -0.09
N LEU A 262 -18.91 -12.22 -1.13
CA LEU A 262 -18.23 -12.17 -2.42
C LEU A 262 -16.86 -11.51 -2.30
N GLN A 263 -16.76 -10.38 -1.58
CA GLN A 263 -15.49 -9.70 -1.33
C GLN A 263 -14.48 -10.65 -0.67
N ASN A 264 -14.90 -11.34 0.39
CA ASN A 264 -14.06 -12.30 1.09
C ASN A 264 -13.67 -13.51 0.23
N TRP A 265 -14.62 -14.03 -0.55
CA TRP A 265 -14.39 -15.16 -1.44
C TRP A 265 -13.42 -14.79 -2.56
N MET A 266 -13.63 -13.66 -3.24
CA MET A 266 -12.74 -13.17 -4.29
C MET A 266 -11.34 -12.91 -3.76
N ALA A 267 -11.19 -12.22 -2.63
CA ALA A 267 -9.88 -11.99 -2.01
C ALA A 267 -9.15 -13.31 -1.69
N THR A 268 -9.88 -14.32 -1.17
CA THR A 268 -9.30 -15.63 -0.83
C THR A 268 -8.88 -16.40 -2.08
N GLN A 269 -9.71 -16.42 -3.13
CA GLN A 269 -9.39 -17.12 -4.37
C GLN A 269 -8.25 -16.44 -5.13
N MET A 270 -8.21 -15.11 -5.13
CA MET A 270 -7.09 -14.35 -5.69
C MET A 270 -5.79 -14.67 -4.97
N ALA A 271 -5.78 -14.63 -3.64
CA ALA A 271 -4.61 -14.99 -2.85
C ALA A 271 -4.11 -16.40 -3.17
N LYS A 272 -5.02 -17.40 -3.18
CA LYS A 272 -4.70 -18.78 -3.54
C LYS A 272 -4.11 -18.91 -4.94
N GLN A 273 -4.66 -18.19 -5.91
CA GLN A 273 -4.19 -18.27 -7.29
C GLN A 273 -2.83 -17.59 -7.46
N ILE A 274 -2.62 -16.43 -6.84
CA ILE A 274 -1.32 -15.74 -6.82
C ILE A 274 -0.26 -16.65 -6.19
N ASP A 275 -0.57 -17.28 -5.05
CA ASP A 275 0.34 -18.22 -4.38
C ASP A 275 0.64 -19.45 -5.24
N SER A 276 -0.38 -20.05 -5.88
CA SER A 276 -0.19 -21.19 -6.77
C SER A 276 0.70 -20.84 -7.95
N ILE A 277 0.49 -19.68 -8.55
CA ILE A 277 1.29 -19.20 -9.69
C ILE A 277 2.72 -18.87 -9.24
N GLY A 278 2.89 -18.25 -8.07
CA GLY A 278 4.21 -17.91 -7.55
C GLY A 278 5.03 -19.11 -7.07
N LEU A 279 4.40 -20.18 -6.58
CA LEU A 279 5.09 -21.39 -6.14
C LEU A 279 5.32 -22.41 -7.27
N ASN A 280 4.24 -22.80 -7.96
CA ASN A 280 4.30 -23.88 -8.96
C ASN A 280 4.59 -23.38 -10.37
N GLY A 281 4.33 -22.09 -10.64
CA GLY A 281 4.46 -21.52 -11.96
C GLY A 281 3.34 -21.96 -12.91
N TYR A 282 3.47 -21.54 -14.15
CA TYR A 282 2.60 -21.99 -15.24
C TYR A 282 3.45 -22.39 -16.44
N THR A 283 2.95 -23.30 -17.29
CA THR A 283 3.69 -24.06 -18.32
C THR A 283 4.59 -23.24 -19.25
N SER A 284 4.37 -21.93 -19.40
CA SER A 284 5.17 -21.06 -20.27
C SER A 284 5.73 -19.79 -19.61
N LYS A 285 5.17 -19.37 -18.46
CA LYS A 285 5.53 -18.24 -17.56
C LYS A 285 4.27 -17.74 -16.82
N PRO A 286 4.38 -17.24 -15.58
CA PRO A 286 5.60 -17.00 -14.79
C PRO A 286 6.25 -18.32 -14.34
N HIS A 287 7.59 -18.32 -14.22
CA HIS A 287 8.29 -19.43 -13.59
C HIS A 287 8.01 -19.36 -12.09
N GLY A 288 7.46 -20.43 -11.53
CA GLY A 288 7.23 -20.51 -10.10
C GLY A 288 8.54 -20.78 -9.38
N PHE A 289 8.54 -20.56 -8.07
CA PHE A 289 9.66 -20.84 -7.19
C PHE A 289 10.25 -22.24 -7.41
N PHE A 290 9.41 -23.28 -7.49
CA PHE A 290 9.88 -24.67 -7.67
C PHE A 290 10.39 -25.01 -9.07
N GLY A 291 10.16 -24.14 -10.06
CA GLY A 291 10.61 -24.31 -11.44
C GLY A 291 11.67 -23.29 -11.84
N THR A 292 12.24 -22.56 -10.89
CA THR A 292 13.29 -21.57 -11.12
C THR A 292 14.65 -22.27 -11.18
N GLU A 293 15.31 -22.18 -12.33
CA GLU A 293 16.66 -22.70 -12.51
C GLU A 293 17.66 -21.85 -11.70
N GLY A 294 18.59 -22.49 -10.99
CA GLY A 294 19.61 -21.82 -10.17
C GLY A 294 19.39 -21.92 -8.65
N ILE A 295 18.20 -22.29 -8.19
CA ILE A 295 17.94 -22.53 -6.77
C ILE A 295 18.52 -23.90 -6.38
N ASN A 296 19.23 -23.95 -5.24
CA ASN A 296 19.77 -25.19 -4.71
C ASN A 296 18.64 -26.16 -4.36
N SER A 297 18.75 -27.42 -4.81
CA SER A 297 17.79 -28.47 -4.47
C SER A 297 18.48 -29.67 -3.84
N THR A 298 17.91 -30.17 -2.75
CA THR A 298 18.31 -31.42 -2.12
C THR A 298 17.28 -32.48 -2.47
N ASP A 299 17.71 -33.52 -3.19
CA ASP A 299 16.85 -34.59 -3.68
C ASP A 299 16.83 -35.81 -2.76
N SER A 300 15.72 -36.56 -2.80
CA SER A 300 15.58 -37.91 -2.22
C SER A 300 15.75 -37.98 -0.70
N ILE A 301 15.03 -37.13 0.02
CA ILE A 301 15.07 -37.09 1.50
C ILE A 301 14.42 -38.32 2.13
N GLY A 302 13.34 -38.86 1.54
CA GLY A 302 12.55 -39.90 2.18
C GLY A 302 11.68 -39.32 3.30
N ASP A 303 11.59 -39.99 4.44
CA ASP A 303 10.84 -39.51 5.60
C ASP A 303 11.54 -38.27 6.18
N ILE A 304 10.78 -37.19 6.36
CA ILE A 304 11.35 -35.91 6.78
C ILE A 304 11.83 -35.95 8.24
N ASP A 305 13.07 -35.51 8.47
CA ASP A 305 13.61 -35.29 9.81
C ASP A 305 14.09 -33.83 10.02
N TRP A 306 14.21 -33.43 11.28
CA TRP A 306 14.76 -32.13 11.68
C TRP A 306 16.22 -31.94 11.23
N VAL A 307 16.97 -33.04 11.04
CA VAL A 307 18.34 -33.00 10.53
C VAL A 307 18.38 -32.48 9.08
N ASP A 308 17.45 -32.90 8.23
CA ASP A 308 17.38 -32.48 6.83
C ASP A 308 17.08 -30.98 6.73
N VAL A 309 16.12 -30.51 7.52
CA VAL A 309 15.78 -29.08 7.60
C VAL A 309 16.97 -28.26 8.12
N SER A 310 17.68 -28.74 9.14
CA SER A 310 18.87 -28.04 9.67
C SER A 310 20.03 -28.03 8.67
N SER A 311 20.20 -29.10 7.88
CA SER A 311 21.23 -29.17 6.84
C SER A 311 20.95 -28.14 5.74
N ALA A 312 19.68 -27.97 5.36
CA ALA A 312 19.26 -26.98 4.37
C ALA A 312 19.50 -25.55 4.86
N VAL A 313 19.14 -25.26 6.11
CA VAL A 313 19.43 -23.96 6.73
C VAL A 313 20.93 -23.68 6.76
N THR A 314 21.75 -24.70 7.00
CA THR A 314 23.22 -24.56 7.02
C THR A 314 23.75 -24.21 5.63
N ARG A 315 23.26 -24.86 4.56
CA ARG A 315 23.65 -24.54 3.17
C ARG A 315 23.31 -23.10 2.78
N ILE A 316 22.14 -22.60 3.18
CA ILE A 316 21.77 -21.20 2.96
C ILE A 316 22.71 -20.25 3.71
N ARG A 317 23.09 -20.60 4.94
CA ARG A 317 24.05 -19.81 5.75
C ARG A 317 25.47 -19.83 5.24
N VAL A 318 25.89 -20.92 4.60
CA VAL A 318 27.20 -20.97 3.90
C VAL A 318 27.26 -19.92 2.79
N ASN A 319 26.12 -19.60 2.18
CA ASN A 319 26.00 -18.52 1.19
C ASN A 319 25.76 -17.14 1.81
N ASN A 320 26.04 -16.95 3.11
CA ASN A 320 25.86 -15.67 3.83
C ASN A 320 24.40 -15.17 3.91
N HIS A 321 23.41 -16.05 3.77
CA HIS A 321 22.00 -15.70 3.92
C HIS A 321 21.38 -16.33 5.17
N GLU A 322 20.38 -15.66 5.75
CA GLU A 322 19.63 -16.19 6.89
C GLU A 322 18.20 -16.50 6.45
N PRO A 323 17.74 -17.76 6.52
CA PRO A 323 16.38 -18.10 6.13
C PRO A 323 15.36 -17.50 7.10
N THR A 324 14.27 -16.95 6.56
CA THR A 324 13.20 -16.30 7.32
C THR A 324 11.97 -17.19 7.48
N SER A 325 11.63 -17.94 6.42
CA SER A 325 10.35 -18.63 6.31
C SER A 325 10.51 -20.00 5.68
N PHE A 326 9.68 -20.94 6.12
CA PHE A 326 9.59 -22.31 5.63
C PHE A 326 8.20 -22.51 5.03
N VAL A 327 8.11 -22.71 3.72
CA VAL A 327 6.83 -22.96 3.03
C VAL A 327 6.73 -24.43 2.67
N MET A 328 5.68 -25.11 3.13
CA MET A 328 5.51 -26.55 2.94
C MET A 328 4.04 -26.94 2.82
N HIS A 329 3.79 -28.17 2.39
CA HIS A 329 2.43 -28.73 2.42
C HIS A 329 2.00 -29.06 3.87
N PRO A 330 0.72 -28.93 4.25
CA PRO A 330 0.25 -29.23 5.61
C PRO A 330 0.57 -30.65 6.09
N THR A 331 0.65 -31.63 5.19
CA THR A 331 1.04 -33.01 5.55
C THR A 331 2.51 -33.13 5.92
N VAL A 332 3.39 -32.37 5.26
CA VAL A 332 4.83 -32.32 5.58
C VAL A 332 5.03 -31.59 6.90
N HIS A 333 4.26 -30.53 7.15
CA HIS A 333 4.24 -29.85 8.43
C HIS A 333 3.84 -30.80 9.56
N ASP A 334 2.72 -31.52 9.41
CA ASP A 334 2.26 -32.47 10.42
C ASP A 334 3.30 -33.59 10.67
N ALA A 335 3.89 -34.15 9.61
CA ALA A 335 4.95 -35.14 9.72
C ALA A 335 6.16 -34.65 10.52
N LEU A 336 6.61 -33.41 10.28
CA LEU A 336 7.76 -32.80 10.95
C LEU A 336 7.50 -32.50 12.44
N PHE A 337 6.28 -32.07 12.79
CA PHE A 337 5.91 -31.75 14.17
C PHE A 337 5.47 -32.97 14.99
N ASN A 338 5.10 -34.08 14.34
CA ASN A 338 4.76 -35.34 15.00
C ASN A 338 5.96 -36.27 15.23
N ILE A 339 7.19 -35.83 14.95
CA ILE A 339 8.38 -36.63 15.24
C ILE A 339 8.48 -36.86 16.75
N GLU A 340 8.47 -38.12 17.18
CA GLU A 340 8.57 -38.51 18.59
C GLU A 340 10.03 -38.85 18.95
N THR A 341 10.43 -38.56 20.19
CA THR A 341 11.65 -39.05 20.83
C THR A 341 11.31 -40.14 21.84
N GLY A 342 12.02 -41.26 21.76
CA GLY A 342 11.96 -42.37 22.71
C GLY A 342 11.06 -43.52 22.25
N ASP A 343 11.52 -44.75 22.45
CA ASP A 343 10.84 -45.96 21.96
C ASP A 343 9.60 -46.35 22.79
N GLY A 344 9.24 -45.56 23.81
CA GLY A 344 8.18 -45.89 24.78
C GLY A 344 8.53 -47.02 25.76
N GLU A 345 9.58 -47.79 25.49
CA GLU A 345 10.02 -48.93 26.31
C GLU A 345 11.23 -48.58 27.21
N ASN A 346 12.22 -47.85 26.70
CA ASN A 346 13.41 -47.43 27.47
C ASN A 346 13.42 -45.93 27.85
N SER A 347 12.56 -45.12 27.24
CA SER A 347 12.45 -43.68 27.47
C SER A 347 10.99 -43.25 27.33
N ALA A 348 10.56 -42.27 28.12
CA ALA A 348 9.22 -41.68 27.98
C ALA A 348 9.08 -41.04 26.59
N ARG A 349 7.94 -41.31 25.92
CA ARG A 349 7.63 -40.66 24.65
C ARG A 349 7.48 -39.17 24.86
N GLY A 350 8.31 -38.40 24.18
CA GLY A 350 8.22 -36.95 24.11
C GLY A 350 8.16 -36.50 22.65
N TRP A 351 7.63 -35.32 22.40
CA TRP A 351 7.69 -34.69 21.09
C TRP A 351 9.10 -34.17 20.84
N LEU A 352 9.69 -34.48 19.69
CA LEU A 352 10.96 -33.89 19.29
C LEU A 352 10.71 -32.45 18.85
N GLU A 353 11.13 -31.49 19.68
CA GLU A 353 11.03 -30.08 19.34
C GLU A 353 12.05 -29.69 18.26
N ALA A 354 11.70 -28.66 17.49
CA ALA A 354 12.61 -28.05 16.52
C ALA A 354 13.96 -27.67 17.15
N PRO A 355 15.10 -27.96 16.48
CA PRO A 355 16.42 -27.55 16.91
C PRO A 355 16.48 -26.03 17.25
N PRO A 356 17.27 -25.62 18.27
CA PRO A 356 17.36 -24.22 18.68
C PRO A 356 17.73 -23.26 17.55
N THR A 357 18.50 -23.76 16.59
CA THR A 357 19.01 -23.03 15.41
C THR A 357 17.92 -22.58 14.43
N ILE A 358 16.79 -23.29 14.40
CA ILE A 358 15.65 -23.03 13.50
C ILE A 358 14.39 -22.61 14.27
N ARG A 359 14.45 -22.64 15.61
CA ARG A 359 13.36 -22.26 16.50
C ARG A 359 13.06 -20.76 16.35
N GLY A 360 11.78 -20.43 16.14
CA GLY A 360 11.31 -19.04 16.00
C GLY A 360 11.24 -18.51 14.57
N LYS A 361 11.58 -19.33 13.56
CA LYS A 361 11.30 -19.03 12.15
C LYS A 361 9.83 -19.31 11.81
N GLN A 362 9.33 -18.69 10.74
CA GLN A 362 7.92 -18.84 10.35
C GLN A 362 7.72 -20.13 9.56
N TYR A 363 6.86 -21.01 10.05
CA TYR A 363 6.40 -22.20 9.32
C TYR A 363 5.04 -21.89 8.69
N LEU A 364 4.98 -21.98 7.36
CA LEU A 364 3.84 -21.57 6.55
C LEU A 364 3.28 -22.78 5.78
N PRO A 365 2.28 -23.49 6.34
CA PRO A 365 1.64 -24.60 5.66
C PRO A 365 0.68 -24.08 4.58
N THR A 366 0.82 -24.59 3.35
CA THR A 366 -0.06 -24.24 2.21
C THR A 366 -0.32 -25.42 1.29
N THR A 367 -1.59 -25.63 0.91
CA THR A 367 -1.99 -26.68 -0.04
C THR A 367 -1.49 -26.43 -1.46
N ASN A 368 -1.04 -25.21 -1.74
CA ASN A 368 -0.46 -24.86 -3.04
C ASN A 368 0.97 -25.38 -3.19
N CYS A 369 1.64 -25.75 -2.09
CA CYS A 369 2.93 -26.42 -2.14
C CYS A 369 2.73 -27.91 -2.47
N PRO A 370 3.48 -28.50 -3.42
CA PRO A 370 3.40 -29.93 -3.69
C PRO A 370 3.74 -30.76 -2.44
N ALA A 371 3.00 -31.85 -2.21
CA ALA A 371 3.11 -32.66 -0.98
C ALA A 371 4.48 -33.32 -0.74
N GLY A 372 5.35 -33.38 -1.76
CA GLY A 372 6.70 -33.94 -1.65
C GLY A 372 7.81 -32.88 -1.78
N LYS A 373 7.48 -31.59 -1.64
CA LYS A 373 8.43 -30.48 -1.71
C LYS A 373 8.28 -29.53 -0.53
N MET A 374 9.38 -28.91 -0.14
CA MET A 374 9.42 -27.84 0.85
C MET A 374 10.39 -26.76 0.37
N ALA A 375 9.98 -25.50 0.53
CA ALA A 375 10.76 -24.33 0.17
C ALA A 375 11.29 -23.65 1.43
N ILE A 376 12.58 -23.37 1.45
CA ILE A 376 13.30 -22.78 2.57
C ILE A 376 14.10 -21.59 2.06
N GLY A 377 14.04 -20.45 2.74
CA GLY A 377 14.91 -19.33 2.40
C GLY A 377 14.45 -17.98 2.92
N ASP A 378 15.13 -16.96 2.43
CA ASP A 378 14.77 -15.57 2.63
C ASP A 378 13.85 -15.09 1.49
N PHE A 379 12.55 -15.21 1.71
CA PHE A 379 11.55 -14.77 0.72
C PHE A 379 11.54 -13.25 0.50
N SER A 380 12.27 -12.47 1.30
CA SER A 380 12.47 -11.04 1.00
C SER A 380 13.28 -10.80 -0.27
N LYS A 381 14.04 -11.80 -0.74
CA LYS A 381 14.78 -11.82 -2.02
C LYS A 381 13.94 -12.35 -3.19
N TYR A 382 12.69 -12.75 -2.94
CA TYR A 382 11.73 -13.13 -3.97
C TYR A 382 10.78 -11.97 -4.24
N PHE A 383 10.76 -11.50 -5.49
CA PHE A 383 10.07 -10.27 -5.87
C PHE A 383 8.85 -10.61 -6.74
N MET A 384 7.74 -9.95 -6.46
CA MET A 384 6.54 -9.95 -7.29
C MET A 384 6.48 -8.63 -8.09
N GLY A 385 6.68 -8.70 -9.39
CA GLY A 385 6.46 -7.57 -10.29
C GLY A 385 4.97 -7.43 -10.60
N VAL A 386 4.36 -6.29 -10.26
CA VAL A 386 2.95 -5.99 -10.58
C VAL A 386 2.92 -4.84 -11.56
N ARG A 387 2.36 -5.05 -12.75
CA ARG A 387 2.24 -3.99 -13.76
C ARG A 387 0.90 -3.30 -13.71
N THR A 388 -0.16 -4.08 -13.85
CA THR A 388 -1.51 -3.60 -13.66
C THR A 388 -2.00 -4.28 -12.41
N GLY A 389 -2.41 -3.46 -11.44
CA GLY A 389 -3.07 -3.94 -10.23
C GLY A 389 -4.29 -4.78 -10.57
N ILE A 390 -4.95 -5.29 -9.53
CA ILE A 390 -6.18 -6.05 -9.72
C ILE A 390 -7.23 -5.07 -10.24
N VAL A 391 -7.78 -5.33 -11.43
CA VAL A 391 -8.90 -4.59 -12.01
C VAL A 391 -10.11 -5.50 -11.99
N ILE A 392 -11.21 -5.00 -11.43
CA ILE A 392 -12.48 -5.72 -11.37
C ILE A 392 -13.48 -4.99 -12.26
N GLU A 393 -13.98 -5.71 -13.25
CA GLU A 393 -15.01 -5.27 -14.17
C GLU A 393 -16.30 -6.05 -13.93
N VAL A 394 -17.41 -5.35 -13.83
CA VAL A 394 -18.75 -5.94 -13.68
C VAL A 394 -19.55 -5.61 -14.93
N SER A 395 -20.19 -6.60 -15.54
CA SER A 395 -21.06 -6.41 -16.69
C SER A 395 -22.32 -7.28 -16.63
N ARG A 396 -23.43 -6.69 -17.11
CA ARG A 396 -24.74 -7.34 -17.25
C ARG A 396 -25.06 -7.71 -18.69
N GLU A 397 -24.29 -7.19 -19.64
CA GLU A 397 -24.53 -7.33 -21.09
C GLU A 397 -23.46 -8.19 -21.78
N ALA A 398 -22.42 -8.59 -21.05
CA ALA A 398 -21.32 -9.38 -21.58
C ALA A 398 -21.77 -10.81 -21.96
N GLY A 399 -21.71 -11.14 -23.25
CA GLY A 399 -22.00 -12.48 -23.77
C GLY A 399 -23.43 -12.93 -23.48
N ASN A 400 -23.58 -14.13 -22.91
CA ASN A 400 -24.90 -14.70 -22.60
C ASN A 400 -25.52 -14.18 -21.29
N ALA A 401 -24.84 -13.27 -20.57
CA ALA A 401 -25.31 -12.73 -19.30
C ALA A 401 -26.72 -12.10 -19.42
N PHE A 402 -26.96 -11.37 -20.51
CA PHE A 402 -28.25 -10.75 -20.79
C PHE A 402 -29.36 -11.77 -21.09
N GLN A 403 -29.02 -12.88 -21.74
CA GLN A 403 -29.98 -13.94 -22.09
C GLN A 403 -30.35 -14.80 -20.87
N ASN A 404 -29.37 -15.07 -19.99
CA ASN A 404 -29.52 -15.97 -18.85
C ASN A 404 -29.93 -15.27 -17.54
N HIS A 405 -30.10 -13.94 -17.57
CA HIS A 405 -30.34 -13.14 -16.37
C HIS A 405 -29.24 -13.30 -15.30
N GLU A 406 -27.99 -13.19 -15.74
CA GLU A 406 -26.78 -13.34 -14.91
C GLU A 406 -25.94 -12.06 -14.91
N VAL A 407 -25.11 -11.89 -13.88
CA VAL A 407 -24.09 -10.82 -13.78
C VAL A 407 -22.71 -11.46 -13.83
N TYR A 408 -21.85 -10.93 -14.70
CA TYR A 408 -20.47 -11.40 -14.84
C TYR A 408 -19.52 -10.44 -14.14
N ILE A 409 -18.63 -11.01 -13.32
CA ILE A 409 -17.59 -10.28 -12.61
C ILE A 409 -16.26 -10.80 -13.10
N LYS A 410 -15.53 -9.97 -13.84
CA LYS A 410 -14.21 -10.27 -14.38
C LYS A 410 -13.16 -9.60 -13.50
N ALA A 411 -12.26 -10.39 -12.94
CA ALA A 411 -11.05 -9.89 -12.29
C ALA A 411 -9.86 -10.16 -13.20
N THR A 412 -9.03 -9.14 -13.44
CA THR A 412 -7.78 -9.26 -14.19
C THR A 412 -6.63 -8.67 -13.38
N ALA A 413 -5.47 -9.31 -13.44
CA ALA A 413 -4.24 -8.84 -12.82
C ALA A 413 -3.06 -9.15 -13.75
N ARG A 414 -2.07 -8.27 -13.80
CA ARG A 414 -0.85 -8.49 -14.60
C ARG A 414 0.36 -8.49 -13.70
N PHE A 415 0.94 -9.67 -13.48
CA PHE A 415 2.09 -9.84 -12.60
C PHE A 415 3.06 -10.91 -13.11
N ASP A 416 4.24 -10.93 -12.49
CA ASP A 416 5.30 -11.94 -12.67
C ASP A 416 6.10 -12.06 -11.36
N PHE A 417 6.85 -13.15 -11.22
CA PHE A 417 7.74 -13.39 -10.09
C PHE A 417 9.17 -13.60 -10.54
N VAL A 418 10.12 -13.16 -9.71
CA VAL A 418 11.55 -13.41 -9.94
C VAL A 418 12.30 -13.49 -8.63
N SER A 419 13.25 -14.42 -8.54
CA SER A 419 14.27 -14.43 -7.50
C SER A 419 15.39 -13.47 -7.87
N VAL A 420 15.73 -12.59 -6.94
CA VAL A 420 16.86 -11.65 -7.09
C VAL A 420 18.18 -12.34 -6.78
N ASP A 421 18.15 -13.29 -5.84
CA ASP A 421 19.30 -14.06 -5.41
C ASP A 421 18.85 -15.50 -5.18
N ASP A 422 19.32 -16.42 -6.03
CA ASP A 422 18.92 -17.83 -5.98
C ASP A 422 19.62 -18.58 -4.83
N THR A 423 20.77 -18.07 -4.36
CA THR A 423 21.58 -18.73 -3.34
C THR A 423 21.00 -18.58 -1.93
N ALA A 424 20.09 -17.63 -1.75
CA ALA A 424 19.30 -17.41 -0.54
C ALA A 424 18.16 -18.43 -0.33
N PHE A 425 18.01 -19.38 -1.28
CA PHE A 425 16.92 -20.35 -1.31
C PHE A 425 17.43 -21.78 -1.38
N GLU A 426 16.66 -22.68 -0.77
CA GLU A 426 16.83 -24.11 -0.93
C GLU A 426 15.48 -24.82 -1.06
N ILE A 427 15.41 -25.77 -1.97
CA ILE A 427 14.25 -26.64 -2.19
C ILE A 427 14.59 -28.05 -1.71
N LEU A 428 13.79 -28.57 -0.79
CA LEU A 428 13.79 -29.97 -0.42
C LEU A 428 12.81 -30.71 -1.32
N THR A 429 13.25 -31.77 -2.01
CA THR A 429 12.41 -32.60 -2.89
C THR A 429 12.44 -34.08 -2.47
N GLY A 430 11.42 -34.83 -2.88
CA GLY A 430 11.36 -36.27 -2.63
C GLY A 430 11.03 -36.62 -1.18
N ILE A 431 10.30 -35.73 -0.49
CA ILE A 431 9.78 -36.00 0.85
C ILE A 431 8.65 -37.01 0.73
N THR A 432 8.79 -38.15 1.42
CA THR A 432 7.72 -39.11 1.61
C THR A 432 7.04 -38.84 2.94
N VAL A 433 5.71 -38.83 2.91
CA VAL A 433 4.89 -38.77 4.12
C VAL A 433 4.20 -40.12 4.20
N SER A 434 4.63 -40.96 5.14
CA SER A 434 4.08 -42.30 5.39
C SER A 434 2.76 -42.24 6.13
#